data_AF-A0A2V6IVB0-F1
#
_entry.id   AF-A0A2V6IVB0-F1
#
_cell.length_a   1.000
_cell.length_b   1.000
_cell.length_c   1.000
_cell.angle_alpha   90.00
_cell.angle_beta   90.00
_cell.angle_gamma   90.00
#
_symmetry.space_group_name_H-M   'P 1'
#
loop_
_entity.id
_entity.type
_entity.pdbx_description
1 polymer ?
#
loop_
_entity_poly.entity_id
_entity_poly.type
_entity_poly.pdbx_seq_one_letter_code
_entity_poly.pdbx_strand_id
1 'polypeptide(L)' 'MNTARLITALLIALTLSGCSKKAAKAGPSNKVRVGYIGLTCEAPIFAAVEKGFFKEGGLEIEL' A
#
# COMPACT_ATOMS: atom_id res chain seq x y z
N MET A 1 0.44 -4.27 -47.00
CA MET A 1 0.53 -4.58 -45.55
C MET A 1 -0.70 -4.01 -44.87
N ASN A 2 -1.52 -4.86 -44.25
CA ASN A 2 -2.84 -4.45 -43.74
C ASN A 2 -2.66 -3.68 -42.42
N THR A 3 -2.90 -2.37 -42.43
CA THR A 3 -2.74 -1.45 -41.29
C THR A 3 -3.45 -1.93 -40.03
N ALA A 4 -4.58 -2.62 -40.19
CA ALA A 4 -5.28 -3.29 -39.09
C ALA A 4 -4.41 -4.28 -38.31
N ARG A 5 -3.53 -5.05 -38.98
CA ARG A 5 -2.64 -6.02 -38.31
C ARG A 5 -1.55 -5.34 -37.49
N LEU A 6 -1.06 -4.17 -37.93
CA LEU A 6 -0.08 -3.37 -37.21
C LEU A 6 -0.68 -2.78 -35.94
N ILE A 7 -1.92 -2.28 -36.00
CA ILE A 7 -2.62 -1.71 -34.85
C ILE A 7 -2.89 -2.79 -33.79
N THR A 8 -3.35 -3.98 -34.21
CA THR A 8 -3.60 -5.08 -33.28
C THR A 8 -2.32 -5.57 -32.60
N ALA A 9 -1.20 -5.68 -33.34
CA ALA A 9 0.08 -6.09 -32.76
C ALA A 9 0.61 -5.08 -31.73
N LEU A 10 0.45 -3.78 -32.00
CA LEU A 10 0.84 -2.71 -31.07
C LEU A 10 0.01 -2.72 -29.78
N LEU A 11 -1.30 -2.98 -29.89
CA LEU A 11 -2.19 -3.03 -28.74
C LEU A 11 -1.86 -4.21 -27.81
N ILE A 12 -1.50 -5.37 -28.37
CA ILE A 12 -1.10 -6.55 -27.61
C ILE A 12 0.25 -6.33 -26.90
N ALA A 13 1.21 -5.68 -27.56
CA ALA A 13 2.49 -5.34 -26.92
C ALA A 13 2.31 -4.37 -25.73
N LEU A 14 1.33 -3.47 -25.81
CA LEU A 14 1.03 -2.51 -24.76
C LEU A 14 0.34 -3.15 -23.54
N THR A 15 -0.45 -4.21 -23.72
CA THR A 15 -1.09 -4.90 -22.60
C THR A 15 -0.12 -5.83 -21.85
N LEU A 16 0.90 -6.39 -22.53
CA LEU A 16 1.91 -7.25 -21.89
C LEU A 16 2.92 -6.47 -21.03
N SER A 17 3.19 -5.21 -21.34
CA SER A 17 4.11 -4.35 -20.56
C SER A 17 3.50 -3.86 -19.24
N GLY A 18 2.18 -3.86 -19.10
CA GLY A 18 1.47 -3.49 -17.86
C GLY A 18 1.36 -4.60 -16.80
N CYS A 19 1.70 -5.86 -17.14
CA CYS A 19 1.57 -6.99 -16.23
C CYS A 19 2.83 -7.28 -15.39
N SER A 20 3.73 -6.30 -15.24
CA SER A 20 4.83 -6.38 -14.28
C SER A 20 4.34 -6.01 -12.87
N LYS A 21 3.38 -6.77 -12.33
CA LYS A 21 3.10 -6.72 -10.89
C LYS A 21 4.30 -7.37 -10.21
N LYS A 22 5.31 -6.55 -9.88
CA LYS A 22 6.35 -6.92 -8.93
C LYS A 22 5.60 -7.29 -7.66
N ALA A 23 5.46 -8.59 -7.40
CA ALA A 23 4.91 -9.05 -6.14
C ALA A 23 5.86 -8.52 -5.07
N ALA A 24 5.49 -7.41 -4.44
CA ALA A 24 6.16 -6.94 -3.24
C ALA A 24 6.17 -8.16 -2.32
N LYS A 25 7.37 -8.56 -1.91
CA LYS A 25 7.56 -9.69 -1.00
C LYS A 25 6.78 -9.33 0.26
N ALA A 26 5.56 -9.84 0.37
CA ALA A 26 4.69 -9.62 1.50
C ALA A 26 5.22 -10.48 2.65
N GLY A 27 6.32 -10.04 3.26
CA GLY A 27 6.56 -10.37 4.65
C GLY A 27 5.43 -9.78 5.50
N PRO A 28 5.19 -10.30 6.71
CA PRO A 28 4.28 -9.66 7.65
C PRO A 28 4.74 -8.21 7.84
N SER A 29 3.96 -7.27 7.30
CA SER A 29 4.23 -5.84 7.42
C SER A 29 3.61 -5.40 8.73
N ASN A 30 4.44 -5.06 9.71
CA ASN A 30 3.98 -4.48 10.96
C ASN A 30 3.66 -2.99 10.84
N LYS A 31 3.66 -2.46 9.61
CA LYS A 31 3.27 -1.07 9.31
C LYS A 31 1.76 -0.94 9.26
N VAL A 32 1.20 -0.06 10.08
CA VAL A 32 -0.24 0.20 10.17
C VAL A 32 -0.49 1.71 10.08
N ARG A 33 -1.46 2.12 9.26
CA ARG A 33 -1.98 3.49 9.26
C ARG A 33 -3.28 3.52 10.05
N VAL A 34 -3.40 4.43 11.00
CA VAL A 34 -4.56 4.53 11.89
C VAL A 34 -5.33 5.80 11.55
N GLY A 35 -6.55 5.67 11.05
CA GLY A 35 -7.42 6.83 10.82
C GLY A 35 -7.96 7.36 12.14
N TYR A 36 -7.90 8.68 12.35
CA TYR A 36 -8.49 9.36 13.50
C TYR A 36 -9.30 10.58 13.05
N ILE A 37 -10.35 10.93 13.81
CA ILE A 37 -11.19 12.11 13.53
C ILE A 37 -11.01 13.23 14.56
N GLY A 38 -10.21 12.99 15.60
CA GLY A 38 -9.77 14.01 16.55
C GLY A 38 -10.75 14.24 17.70
N LEU A 39 -11.47 13.21 18.13
CA LEU A 39 -12.30 13.28 19.33
C LEU A 39 -11.49 12.84 20.57
N THR A 40 -12.12 12.93 21.73
CA THR A 40 -11.52 12.51 23.01
C THR A 40 -11.44 10.99 23.14
N CYS A 41 -12.22 10.24 22.36
CA CYS A 41 -12.22 8.78 22.35
C CYS A 41 -10.88 8.20 21.86
N GLU A 42 -10.12 8.96 21.06
CA GLU A 42 -8.81 8.58 20.52
C GLU A 42 -7.65 8.90 21.47
N ALA A 43 -7.92 9.47 22.66
CA ALA A 43 -6.88 9.74 23.66
C ALA A 43 -5.97 8.53 23.95
N PRO A 44 -6.46 7.27 24.02
CA PRO A 44 -5.61 6.10 24.20
C PRO A 44 -4.62 5.88 23.03
N ILE A 45 -5.00 6.25 21.80
CA ILE A 45 -4.14 6.11 20.61
C ILE A 45 -2.95 7.07 20.74
N PHE A 46 -3.20 8.34 21.05
CA PHE A 46 -2.14 9.34 21.23
C PHE A 46 -1.21 8.97 22.40
N ALA A 47 -1.77 8.55 23.53
CA ALA A 47 -0.96 8.07 24.66
C ALA A 47 -0.07 6.88 24.26
N ALA A 48 -0.60 5.92 23.49
CA ALA A 48 0.17 4.78 23.01
C ALA A 48 1.29 5.16 22.03
N VAL A 49 1.12 6.23 21.24
CA VAL A 49 2.19 6.78 20.38
C VAL A 49 3.30 7.40 21.21
N GLU A 50 2.94 8.32 22.11
CA GLU A 50 3.91 9.06 22.93
C GLU A 50 4.68 8.15 23.89
N LYS A 51 4.00 7.17 24.47
CA LYS A 51 4.61 6.20 25.39
C LYS A 51 5.32 5.06 24.68
N GLY A 52 5.15 4.91 23.36
CA GLY A 52 5.84 3.89 22.57
C GLY A 52 5.25 2.48 22.65
N PHE A 53 4.02 2.32 23.18
CA PHE A 53 3.38 1.00 23.35
C PHE A 53 3.20 0.26 22.02
N PHE A 54 2.98 0.97 20.91
CA PHE A 54 2.94 0.34 19.59
C PHE A 54 4.31 -0.26 19.21
N LYS A 55 5.41 0.42 19.51
CA LYS A 55 6.77 -0.07 19.23
C LYS A 55 7.11 -1.28 20.10
N GLU A 56 6.69 -1.29 21.36
CA GLU A 56 6.83 -2.45 22.26
C GLU A 56 6.09 -3.68 21.71
N GLY A 57 4.90 -3.47 21.13
CA GLY A 57 4.14 -4.49 20.41
C GLY A 57 4.68 -4.84 19.02
N GLY A 58 5.82 -4.27 18.61
CA GLY A 58 6.42 -4.49 17.30
C GLY A 58 5.66 -3.87 16.13
N LEU A 59 4.75 -2.93 16.40
CA LEU A 59 3.96 -2.20 15.40
C LEU A 59 4.62 -0.86 15.05
N GLU A 60 4.76 -0.62 13.74
CA GLU A 60 5.17 0.64 13.17
C GLU A 60 3.91 1.40 12.73
N ILE A 61 3.54 2.45 13.47
CA ILE A 61 2.29 3.18 13.22
C ILE A 61 2.50 4.54 12.56
N GLU A 62 1.54 4.93 11.72
CA GLU A 62 1.34 6.27 11.20
C GLU A 62 -0.09 6.71 11.56
N LEU A 63 -0.23 7.83 12.27
CA LEU A 63 -1.53 8.45 12.57
C LEU A 63 -1.97 9.37 11.44
#